data_AF-S4Y8E2-F1
#
_entry.id   AF-S4Y8E2-F1
#
_cell.length_a   1.000
_cell.length_b   1.000
_cell.length_c   1.000
_cell.angle_alpha   90.00
_cell.angle_beta   90.00
_cell.angle_gamma   90.00
#
_symmetry.space_group_name_H-M   'P 1'
#
loop_
_entity.id
_entity.type
_entity.pdbx_description
1 polymer ?
#
loop_
_entity_poly.entity_id
_entity_poly.type
_entity_poly.pdbx_seq_one_letter_code
_entity_poly.pdbx_strand_id
1 'polypeptide(L)'
;MIPALTALKAAAIALLEARGERGLAALVAGAELTLAGPPQRWTIGSREVSALRLSLAVDAPAFAALTADAARLAAAKDAFASAVRTPETELADLTPLLRLPGVGRGWNQVYREAALPAATERPPPDAVLGGAAALLEASGDARGAAMLRRARLEVAQVPSGGGVALVRCVVRLDPADRAALDRDGERAERLQRAVRSAGTRAAEAVASVELATALAPLGGSTPLGAAEALGARLARALEARGAVVVPVSRDGGGPGGGGVELAVVASGELLRVRITASSPGRERGHGGWKSEEIRAITVAAQDAATPERAGELAALLLGGGELA
;
A
#
# COMPACT_ATOMS: atom_id res chain seq x y z
N MET A 1 8.61 35.67 6.24
CA MET A 1 7.97 35.62 4.91
C MET A 1 6.93 34.49 4.88
N ILE A 2 5.81 34.70 5.60
CA ILE A 2 4.63 33.79 5.69
C ILE A 2 3.35 34.35 4.97
N PRO A 3 3.32 35.42 4.13
CA PRO A 3 2.08 36.22 4.04
C PRO A 3 1.13 35.83 2.91
N ALA A 4 1.60 35.42 1.73
CA ALA A 4 0.77 35.37 0.52
C ALA A 4 -0.27 34.23 0.50
N LEU A 5 0.15 32.99 0.76
CA LEU A 5 -0.78 31.84 0.77
C LEU A 5 -1.77 31.91 1.94
N THR A 6 -1.33 32.43 3.08
CA THR A 6 -2.19 32.65 4.25
C THR A 6 -3.26 33.70 3.94
N ALA A 7 -2.88 34.83 3.33
CA ALA A 7 -3.82 35.87 2.92
C ALA A 7 -4.79 35.37 1.85
N LEU A 8 -4.29 34.59 0.87
CA LEU A 8 -5.13 33.99 -0.16
C LEU A 8 -6.17 33.04 0.44
N LYS A 9 -5.75 32.17 1.37
CA LYS A 9 -6.68 31.28 2.08
C LYS A 9 -7.74 32.07 2.85
N ALA A 10 -7.34 33.13 3.55
CA ALA A 10 -8.26 34.00 4.28
C ALA A 10 -9.27 34.71 3.35
N ALA A 11 -8.82 35.19 2.19
CA ALA A 11 -9.70 35.80 1.18
C ALA A 11 -10.72 34.80 0.61
N ALA A 12 -10.29 33.57 0.30
CA ALA A 12 -11.20 32.52 -0.15
C ALA A 12 -12.25 32.16 0.91
N ILE A 13 -11.86 32.09 2.19
CA ILE A 13 -12.78 31.87 3.32
C ILE A 13 -13.82 33.00 3.39
N ALA A 14 -13.39 34.27 3.35
CA ALA A 14 -14.30 35.41 3.39
C ALA A 14 -15.29 35.41 2.22
N LEU A 15 -14.85 35.02 1.01
CA LEU A 15 -15.74 34.90 -0.16
C LEU A 15 -16.78 33.79 0.00
N LEU A 16 -16.41 32.66 0.60
CA LEU A 16 -17.35 31.57 0.89
C LEU A 16 -18.37 32.01 1.96
N GLU A 17 -17.93 32.68 3.02
CA GLU A 17 -18.81 33.21 4.05
C GLU A 17 -19.80 34.24 3.50
N ALA A 18 -19.34 35.14 2.62
CA ALA A 18 -20.18 36.13 1.96
C ALA A 18 -21.26 35.50 1.07
N ARG A 19 -21.02 34.29 0.53
CA ARG A 19 -21.99 33.51 -0.26
C ARG A 19 -22.93 32.67 0.63
N GLY A 20 -22.77 32.71 1.95
CA GLY A 20 -23.54 31.89 2.90
C GLY A 20 -22.99 30.47 3.10
N GLU A 21 -21.86 30.12 2.49
CA GLU A 21 -21.25 28.79 2.49
C GLU A 21 -20.40 28.52 3.75
N ARG A 22 -20.96 28.75 4.94
CA ARG A 22 -20.23 28.70 6.22
C ARG A 22 -19.59 27.34 6.51
N GLY A 23 -20.27 26.25 6.13
CA GLY A 23 -19.73 24.89 6.28
C GLY A 23 -18.48 24.68 5.43
N LEU A 24 -18.50 25.14 4.18
CA LEU A 24 -17.37 25.03 3.26
C LEU A 24 -16.21 25.95 3.68
N ALA A 25 -16.52 27.15 4.17
CA ALA A 25 -15.53 28.06 4.74
C ALA A 25 -14.77 27.43 5.92
N ALA A 26 -15.46 26.73 6.82
CA ALA A 26 -14.84 26.01 7.93
C ALA A 26 -13.91 24.87 7.46
N LEU A 27 -14.29 24.13 6.42
CA LEU A 27 -13.43 23.11 5.81
C LEU A 27 -12.14 23.71 5.24
N VAL A 28 -12.26 24.83 4.51
CA VAL A 28 -11.09 25.54 3.96
C VAL A 28 -10.22 26.13 5.07
N ALA A 29 -10.82 26.63 6.16
CA ALA A 29 -10.07 27.15 7.31
C ALA A 29 -9.15 26.10 7.94
N GLY A 30 -9.64 24.87 8.12
CA GLY A 30 -8.88 23.74 8.64
C GLY A 30 -7.84 23.15 7.67
N ALA A 31 -7.87 23.56 6.41
CA ALA A 31 -7.00 23.04 5.36
C ALA A 31 -5.60 23.68 5.34
N GLU A 32 -4.63 22.95 4.79
CA GLU A 32 -3.31 23.46 4.43
C GLU A 32 -3.26 23.78 2.93
N LEU A 33 -2.82 24.98 2.58
CA LEU A 33 -2.74 25.46 1.20
C LEU A 33 -1.28 25.54 0.76
N THR A 34 -0.97 24.95 -0.38
CA THR A 34 0.38 24.95 -0.97
C THR A 34 0.35 25.17 -2.48
N LEU A 35 1.48 25.60 -3.05
CA LEU A 35 1.64 25.69 -4.51
C LEU A 35 1.94 24.29 -5.09
N ALA A 36 1.14 23.89 -6.07
CA ALA A 36 1.26 22.63 -6.78
C ALA A 36 2.22 22.77 -7.99
N GLY A 37 3.47 23.13 -7.70
CA GLY A 37 4.52 23.37 -8.70
C GLY A 37 4.71 24.84 -9.10
N PRO A 38 5.60 25.13 -10.06
CA PRO A 38 5.85 26.49 -10.51
C PRO A 38 4.64 27.06 -11.28
N PRO A 39 4.38 28.38 -11.18
CA PRO A 39 3.35 29.04 -11.98
C PRO A 39 3.56 28.85 -13.48
N GLN A 40 2.46 28.74 -14.21
CA GLN A 40 2.49 28.67 -15.67
C GLN A 40 2.33 30.07 -16.26
N ARG A 41 2.96 30.35 -17.39
CA ARG A 41 2.67 31.57 -18.15
C ARG A 41 1.55 31.30 -19.13
N TRP A 42 0.46 32.03 -18.98
CA TRP A 42 -0.68 31.99 -19.89
C TRP A 42 -0.81 33.33 -20.60
N THR A 43 -1.36 33.29 -21.82
CA THR A 43 -1.72 34.49 -22.57
C THR A 43 -3.24 34.59 -22.62
N ILE A 44 -3.80 35.67 -22.09
CA ILE A 44 -5.23 35.96 -22.09
C ILE A 44 -5.44 37.27 -22.86
N GLY A 45 -5.92 37.16 -24.10
CA GLY A 45 -5.98 38.28 -25.03
C GLY A 45 -4.57 38.82 -25.32
N SER A 46 -4.32 40.08 -25.00
CA SER A 46 -3.01 40.74 -25.16
C SER A 46 -2.12 40.70 -23.90
N ARG A 47 -2.57 40.05 -22.82
CA ARG A 47 -1.88 40.06 -21.52
C ARG A 47 -1.22 38.71 -21.26
N GLU A 48 -0.02 38.75 -20.68
CA GLU A 48 0.59 37.59 -20.06
C GLU A 48 0.23 37.56 -18.57
N VAL A 49 -0.20 36.40 -18.08
CA VAL A 49 -0.55 36.19 -16.67
C VAL A 49 0.18 34.97 -16.12
N SER A 50 0.47 35.03 -14.82
CA SER A 50 1.01 33.93 -14.03
C SER A 50 -0.14 33.09 -13.48
N ALA A 51 -0.37 31.93 -14.08
CA ALA A 51 -1.42 31.01 -13.71
C ALA A 51 -0.94 30.05 -12.62
N LEU A 52 -1.48 30.20 -11.42
CA LEU A 52 -1.10 29.46 -10.22
C LEU A 52 -1.83 28.11 -10.15
N ARG A 53 -1.11 27.06 -9.75
CA ARG A 53 -1.70 25.76 -9.38
C ARG A 53 -1.65 25.62 -7.88
N LEU A 54 -2.79 25.36 -7.25
CA LEU A 54 -2.91 25.26 -5.81
C LEU A 54 -3.32 23.85 -5.40
N SER A 55 -2.82 23.39 -4.27
CA SER A 55 -3.32 22.19 -3.60
C SER A 55 -3.87 22.52 -2.22
N LEU A 56 -5.04 21.98 -1.93
CA LEU A 56 -5.74 22.13 -0.66
C LEU A 56 -5.73 20.79 0.09
N ALA A 57 -4.80 20.63 1.03
CA ALA A 57 -4.69 19.42 1.84
C ALA A 57 -5.65 19.48 3.03
N VAL A 58 -6.57 18.52 3.11
CA VAL A 58 -7.65 18.44 4.11
C VAL A 58 -7.64 17.08 4.80
N ASP A 59 -8.22 16.97 5.99
CA ASP A 59 -8.40 15.67 6.64
C ASP A 59 -9.44 14.78 5.93
N ALA A 60 -9.54 13.52 6.35
CA ALA A 60 -10.43 12.54 5.72
C ALA A 60 -11.92 12.93 5.74
N PRO A 61 -12.49 13.41 6.88
CA PRO A 61 -13.87 13.90 6.90
C PRO A 61 -14.10 15.07 5.94
N ALA A 62 -13.20 16.06 5.91
CA ALA A 62 -13.31 17.20 5.01
C ALA A 62 -13.15 16.79 3.53
N PHE A 63 -12.23 15.88 3.22
CA PHE A 63 -12.04 15.35 1.87
C PHE A 63 -13.30 14.62 1.38
N ALA A 64 -13.86 13.73 2.21
CA ALA A 64 -15.10 13.03 1.89
C ALA A 64 -16.24 14.04 1.65
N ALA A 65 -16.40 15.04 2.53
CA ALA A 65 -17.43 16.06 2.40
C ALA A 65 -17.29 16.96 1.16
N LEU A 66 -16.05 17.24 0.72
CA LEU A 66 -15.74 18.02 -0.49
C LEU A 66 -15.96 17.22 -1.78
N THR A 67 -15.62 15.93 -1.77
CA THR A 67 -15.70 15.07 -2.96
C THR A 67 -17.05 14.38 -3.15
N ALA A 68 -17.88 14.34 -2.11
CA ALA A 68 -19.24 13.81 -2.18
C ALA A 68 -20.19 14.68 -3.05
N ASP A 69 -19.89 15.97 -3.19
CA ASP A 69 -20.72 16.92 -3.93
C ASP A 69 -19.85 17.80 -4.84
N ALA A 70 -20.02 17.64 -6.16
CA ALA A 70 -19.29 18.40 -7.16
C ALA A 70 -19.53 19.92 -7.04
N ALA A 71 -20.70 20.35 -6.58
CA ALA A 71 -21.03 21.76 -6.41
C ALA A 71 -20.19 22.40 -5.30
N ARG A 72 -19.89 21.67 -4.22
CA ARG A 72 -19.03 22.17 -3.13
C ARG A 72 -17.60 22.41 -3.60
N LEU A 73 -17.04 21.45 -4.35
CA LEU A 73 -15.70 21.61 -4.90
C LEU A 73 -15.66 22.75 -5.92
N ALA A 74 -16.68 22.89 -6.78
CA ALA A 74 -16.80 24.01 -7.70
C ALA A 74 -16.87 25.36 -6.97
N ALA A 75 -17.69 25.47 -5.92
CA ALA A 75 -17.78 26.68 -5.11
C ALA A 75 -16.44 27.06 -4.44
N ALA A 76 -15.69 26.07 -3.95
CA ALA A 76 -14.34 26.30 -3.43
C ALA A 76 -13.38 26.76 -4.53
N LYS A 77 -13.40 26.12 -5.70
CA LYS A 77 -12.61 26.53 -6.88
C LYS A 77 -12.90 27.98 -7.28
N ASP A 78 -14.16 28.36 -7.33
CA ASP A 78 -14.57 29.72 -7.71
C ASP A 78 -14.14 30.76 -6.67
N ALA A 79 -14.19 30.42 -5.38
CA ALA A 79 -13.70 31.29 -4.31
C ALA A 79 -12.19 31.52 -4.43
N PHE A 80 -11.40 30.46 -4.64
CA PHE A 80 -9.96 30.58 -4.86
C PHE A 80 -9.62 31.30 -6.17
N ALA A 81 -10.35 31.03 -7.25
CA ALA A 81 -10.15 31.72 -8.53
C ALA A 81 -10.39 33.23 -8.37
N SER A 82 -11.47 33.60 -7.68
CA SER A 82 -11.78 34.99 -7.38
C SER A 82 -10.73 35.65 -6.48
N ALA A 83 -10.18 34.92 -5.51
CA ALA A 83 -9.17 35.43 -4.59
C ALA A 83 -7.76 35.57 -5.22
N VAL A 84 -7.40 34.69 -6.17
CA VAL A 84 -6.13 34.76 -6.92
C VAL A 84 -6.18 35.81 -8.04
N ARG A 85 -7.36 36.11 -8.59
CA ARG A 85 -7.48 36.94 -9.78
C ARG A 85 -6.98 38.36 -9.55
N THR A 86 -5.90 38.72 -10.26
CA THR A 86 -5.40 40.09 -10.41
C THR A 86 -5.13 40.35 -11.90
N PRO A 87 -4.71 41.57 -12.29
CA PRO A 87 -4.25 41.80 -13.67
C PRO A 87 -3.07 40.91 -14.09
N GLU A 88 -2.26 40.40 -13.15
CA GLU A 88 -1.08 39.58 -13.41
C GLU A 88 -1.24 38.10 -13.03
N THR A 89 -2.24 37.72 -12.25
CA THR A 89 -2.39 36.33 -11.76
C THR A 89 -3.77 35.74 -12.01
N GLU A 90 -3.79 34.45 -12.32
CA GLU A 90 -5.00 33.63 -12.50
C GLU A 90 -4.85 32.29 -11.78
N LEU A 91 -5.96 31.59 -11.55
CA LEU A 91 -5.95 30.23 -11.04
C LEU A 91 -5.99 29.23 -12.20
N ALA A 92 -4.96 28.41 -12.33
CA ALA A 92 -4.91 27.32 -13.30
C ALA A 92 -5.70 26.09 -12.83
N ASP A 93 -5.48 25.67 -11.58
CA ASP A 93 -6.23 24.59 -10.95
C ASP A 93 -6.15 24.68 -9.42
N LEU A 94 -7.16 24.10 -8.77
CA LEU A 94 -7.18 23.82 -7.34
C LEU A 94 -7.47 22.33 -7.15
N THR A 95 -6.48 21.60 -6.67
CA THR A 95 -6.60 20.15 -6.43
C THR A 95 -6.79 19.88 -4.93
N PRO A 96 -7.92 19.28 -4.50
CA PRO A 96 -8.07 18.81 -3.13
C PRO A 96 -7.19 17.58 -2.91
N LEU A 97 -6.44 17.55 -1.81
CA LEU A 97 -5.56 16.43 -1.45
C LEU A 97 -5.95 15.90 -0.06
N LEU A 98 -5.88 14.58 0.11
CA LEU A 98 -6.03 13.97 1.43
C LEU A 98 -4.75 14.13 2.24
N ARG A 99 -4.85 14.77 3.40
CA ARG A 99 -3.77 14.83 4.39
C ARG A 99 -3.59 13.45 5.02
N LEU A 100 -2.43 12.85 4.81
CA LEU A 100 -2.12 11.54 5.37
C LEU A 100 -1.68 11.63 6.84
N PRO A 101 -2.08 10.67 7.69
CA PRO A 101 -1.58 10.56 9.05
C PRO A 101 -0.08 10.21 9.05
N GLY A 102 0.68 10.72 10.03
CA GLY A 102 2.10 10.41 10.20
C GLY A 102 3.05 11.09 9.21
N VAL A 103 2.54 11.66 8.10
CA VAL A 103 3.30 12.55 7.21
C VAL A 103 3.22 13.96 7.79
N GLY A 104 3.92 14.17 8.91
CA GLY A 104 3.94 15.44 9.61
C GLY A 104 4.78 16.49 8.87
N ARG A 105 4.11 17.51 8.31
CA ARG A 105 4.66 18.77 7.78
C ARG A 105 5.69 18.66 6.66
N GLY A 106 5.46 19.44 5.60
CA GLY A 106 6.40 19.58 4.49
C GLY A 106 7.78 20.05 4.98
N TRP A 107 8.79 19.22 4.71
CA TRP A 107 10.21 19.52 4.88
C TRP A 107 10.67 20.80 4.14
N ASN A 108 9.81 21.38 3.30
CA ASN A 108 9.97 22.71 2.69
C ASN A 108 10.18 23.85 3.69
N GLN A 109 9.92 23.63 4.99
CA GLN A 109 10.21 24.62 6.03
C GLN A 109 11.65 24.53 6.60
N VAL A 110 12.39 23.45 6.30
CA VAL A 110 13.78 23.24 6.81
C VAL A 110 14.84 23.79 5.85
N TYR A 111 14.58 23.81 4.54
CA TYR A 111 15.55 24.25 3.52
C TYR A 111 15.16 25.59 2.88
N ARG A 112 15.17 26.67 3.66
CA ARG A 112 14.96 28.02 3.08
C ARG A 112 16.22 28.59 2.41
N GLU A 113 17.37 27.91 2.37
CA GLU A 113 18.61 28.50 1.83
C GLU A 113 19.55 27.57 1.03
N ALA A 114 19.09 26.42 0.52
CA ALA A 114 19.91 25.67 -0.45
C ALA A 114 19.07 25.12 -1.59
N ALA A 115 19.62 25.21 -2.80
CA ALA A 115 19.01 24.85 -4.07
C ALA A 115 18.19 23.54 -4.02
N LEU A 116 17.02 23.59 -4.68
CA LEU A 116 16.12 22.46 -4.95
C LEU A 116 16.86 21.13 -5.20
N PRO A 117 16.49 20.06 -4.50
CA PRO A 117 16.44 18.74 -5.08
C PRO A 117 15.00 18.46 -5.54
N ALA A 118 14.83 18.29 -6.84
CA ALA A 118 13.59 18.00 -7.54
C ALA A 118 13.09 16.54 -7.37
N ALA A 119 13.21 15.96 -6.17
CA ALA A 119 12.61 14.67 -5.88
C ALA A 119 11.31 14.89 -5.10
N THR A 120 10.17 14.75 -5.77
CA THR A 120 8.86 14.65 -5.12
C THR A 120 8.93 13.48 -4.16
N GLU A 121 9.08 13.72 -2.86
CA GLU A 121 9.17 12.65 -1.88
C GLU A 121 7.80 11.94 -1.82
N ARG A 122 7.76 10.73 -2.35
CA ARG A 122 6.55 9.91 -2.45
C ARG A 122 6.08 9.55 -1.05
N PRO A 123 4.76 9.65 -0.74
CA PRO A 123 4.26 9.20 0.54
C PRO A 123 4.57 7.72 0.77
N PRO A 124 4.98 7.32 1.99
CA PRO A 124 5.24 5.92 2.28
C PRO A 124 3.96 5.09 2.10
N PRO A 125 4.05 3.83 1.62
CA PRO A 125 2.87 3.01 1.33
C PRO A 125 1.90 2.87 2.51
N ASP A 126 2.42 2.77 3.73
CA ASP A 126 1.61 2.64 4.96
C ASP A 126 0.80 3.91 5.24
N ALA A 127 1.34 5.09 4.94
CA ALA A 127 0.59 6.33 5.09
C ALA A 127 -0.55 6.44 4.06
N VAL A 128 -0.34 5.94 2.84
CA VAL A 128 -1.39 5.87 1.81
C VAL A 128 -2.52 4.94 2.26
N LEU A 129 -2.19 3.74 2.76
CA LEU A 129 -3.17 2.81 3.31
C LEU A 129 -3.90 3.39 4.53
N GLY A 130 -3.17 4.04 5.44
CA GLY A 130 -3.75 4.71 6.61
C GLY A 130 -4.72 5.84 6.24
N GLY A 131 -4.36 6.67 5.25
CA GLY A 131 -5.26 7.70 4.73
C GLY A 131 -6.49 7.12 4.02
N ALA A 132 -6.31 6.10 3.19
CA ALA A 132 -7.42 5.42 2.53
C ALA A 132 -8.38 4.76 3.53
N ALA A 133 -7.86 4.13 4.59
CA ALA A 133 -8.66 3.60 5.68
C ALA A 133 -9.46 4.71 6.39
N ALA A 134 -8.83 5.84 6.72
CA ALA A 134 -9.50 6.98 7.33
C ALA A 134 -10.62 7.56 6.44
N LEU A 135 -10.42 7.57 5.11
CA LEU A 135 -11.45 7.99 4.16
C LEU A 135 -12.67 7.06 4.15
N LEU A 136 -12.44 5.75 4.20
CA LEU A 136 -13.51 4.76 4.28
C LEU A 136 -14.30 4.89 5.59
N GLU A 137 -13.63 5.12 6.72
CA GLU A 137 -14.31 5.37 8.00
C GLU A 137 -15.14 6.64 7.98
N ALA A 138 -14.59 7.74 7.45
CA ALA A 138 -15.31 9.00 7.29
C ALA A 138 -16.57 8.85 6.41
N SER A 139 -16.55 7.87 5.49
CA SER A 139 -17.67 7.53 4.62
C SER A 139 -18.59 6.43 5.19
N GLY A 140 -18.34 5.95 6.41
CA GLY A 140 -19.13 4.93 7.09
C GLY A 140 -18.79 3.46 6.79
N ASP A 141 -17.73 3.17 6.02
CA ASP A 141 -17.31 1.80 5.68
C ASP A 141 -16.17 1.30 6.60
N ALA A 142 -16.51 1.08 7.88
CA ALA A 142 -15.56 0.60 8.88
C ALA A 142 -14.96 -0.77 8.52
N ARG A 143 -15.73 -1.62 7.85
CA ARG A 143 -15.27 -2.94 7.40
C ARG A 143 -14.20 -2.82 6.31
N GLY A 144 -14.43 -1.97 5.32
CA GLY A 144 -13.44 -1.65 4.30
C GLY A 144 -12.16 -1.02 4.87
N ALA A 145 -12.30 -0.12 5.84
CA ALA A 145 -11.15 0.47 6.53
C ALA A 145 -10.30 -0.58 7.27
N ALA A 146 -10.95 -1.54 7.95
CA ALA A 146 -10.24 -2.62 8.62
C ALA A 146 -9.46 -3.52 7.66
N MET A 147 -9.99 -3.77 6.45
CA MET A 147 -9.27 -4.49 5.39
C MET A 147 -7.99 -3.76 4.97
N LEU A 148 -8.07 -2.44 4.73
CA LEU A 148 -6.91 -1.65 4.31
C LEU A 148 -5.83 -1.52 5.39
N ARG A 149 -6.19 -1.55 6.67
CA ARG A 149 -5.21 -1.52 7.78
C ARG A 149 -4.35 -2.77 7.87
N ARG A 150 -4.85 -3.91 7.43
CA ARG A 150 -4.09 -5.17 7.38
C ARG A 150 -3.39 -5.38 6.04
N ALA A 151 -3.76 -4.58 5.03
CA ALA A 151 -3.23 -4.70 3.69
C ALA A 151 -1.76 -4.27 3.60
N ARG A 152 -1.11 -4.65 2.51
CA ARG A 152 0.18 -4.13 2.09
C ARG A 152 0.05 -3.45 0.73
N LEU A 153 0.75 -2.34 0.53
CA LEU A 153 0.71 -1.60 -0.73
C LEU A 153 2.05 -1.70 -1.47
N GLU A 154 1.99 -2.18 -2.71
CA GLU A 154 3.09 -2.19 -3.67
C GLU A 154 2.87 -1.05 -4.67
N VAL A 155 3.93 -0.32 -5.00
CA VAL A 155 3.86 0.89 -5.83
C VAL A 155 4.89 0.84 -6.94
N ALA A 156 4.45 0.97 -8.19
CA ALA A 156 5.32 0.97 -9.37
C ALA A 156 5.08 2.23 -10.21
N GLN A 157 6.16 2.85 -10.71
CA GLN A 157 6.05 3.94 -11.66
C GLN A 157 5.68 3.43 -13.04
N VAL A 158 4.81 4.17 -13.73
CA VAL A 158 4.44 3.91 -15.11
C VAL A 158 5.13 4.96 -15.97
N PRO A 159 5.87 4.58 -17.02
CA PRO A 159 6.42 5.54 -17.97
C PRO A 159 5.30 6.41 -18.54
N SER A 160 5.39 7.73 -18.34
CA SER A 160 4.42 8.69 -18.85
C SER A 160 5.15 9.75 -19.67
N GLY A 161 4.70 9.99 -20.91
CA GLY A 161 5.21 11.08 -21.75
C GLY A 161 4.71 12.47 -21.35
N GLY A 162 3.87 12.57 -20.32
CA GLY A 162 3.31 13.83 -19.80
C GLY A 162 4.03 14.34 -18.56
N GLY A 163 3.82 15.62 -18.22
CA GLY A 163 4.51 16.31 -17.12
C GLY A 163 4.13 15.90 -15.68
N VAL A 164 3.19 14.96 -15.50
CA VAL A 164 2.81 14.40 -14.19
C VAL A 164 3.19 12.92 -14.16
N ALA A 165 3.95 12.50 -13.16
CA ALA A 165 4.34 11.10 -13.01
C ALA A 165 3.12 10.24 -12.72
N LEU A 166 2.98 9.13 -13.45
CA LEU A 166 1.89 8.17 -13.25
C LEU A 166 2.36 6.98 -12.42
N VAL A 167 1.49 6.51 -11.53
CA VAL A 167 1.78 5.40 -10.64
C VAL A 167 0.68 4.36 -10.62
N ARG A 168 1.11 3.10 -10.59
CA ARG A 168 0.28 1.93 -10.39
C ARG A 168 0.46 1.43 -8.96
N CYS A 169 -0.68 1.21 -8.30
CA CYS A 169 -0.77 0.71 -6.95
C CYS A 169 -1.35 -0.71 -6.96
N VAL A 170 -0.73 -1.64 -6.23
CA VAL A 170 -1.28 -2.99 -6.00
C VAL A 170 -1.48 -3.16 -4.50
N VAL A 171 -2.74 -3.30 -4.08
CA VAL A 171 -3.12 -3.54 -2.69
C VAL A 171 -3.19 -5.05 -2.48
N ARG A 172 -2.25 -5.58 -1.69
CA ARG A 172 -2.21 -6.96 -1.23
C ARG A 172 -3.10 -7.11 -0.01
N LEU A 173 -4.14 -7.92 -0.13
CA LEU A 173 -5.12 -8.20 0.92
C LEU A 173 -4.98 -9.62 1.43
N ASP A 174 -5.40 -9.86 2.67
CA ASP A 174 -5.55 -11.22 3.18
C ASP A 174 -6.52 -12.02 2.29
N PRO A 175 -6.31 -13.34 2.10
CA PRO A 175 -7.16 -14.17 1.24
C PRO A 175 -8.66 -14.09 1.58
N ALA A 176 -8.99 -14.04 2.87
CA ALA A 176 -10.36 -13.90 3.34
C ALA A 176 -11.00 -12.57 2.92
N ASP A 177 -10.23 -11.47 2.99
CA ASP A 177 -10.70 -10.15 2.57
C ASP A 177 -10.85 -10.07 1.06
N ARG A 178 -9.89 -10.63 0.29
CA ARG A 178 -10.00 -10.69 -1.17
C ARG A 178 -11.25 -11.45 -1.61
N ALA A 179 -11.50 -12.61 -1.02
CA ALA A 179 -12.69 -13.42 -1.31
C ALA A 179 -13.98 -12.71 -0.89
N ALA A 180 -13.97 -11.91 0.19
CA ALA A 180 -15.10 -11.09 0.58
C ALA A 180 -15.39 -9.99 -0.47
N LEU A 181 -14.35 -9.37 -1.02
CA LEU A 181 -14.47 -8.34 -2.07
C LEU A 181 -14.90 -8.91 -3.42
N ASP A 182 -14.54 -10.14 -3.76
CA ASP A 182 -15.06 -10.80 -4.98
C ASP A 182 -16.59 -10.94 -4.96
N ARG A 183 -17.19 -11.01 -3.78
CA ARG A 183 -18.64 -11.09 -3.61
C ARG A 183 -19.31 -9.71 -3.45
N ASP A 184 -18.52 -8.65 -3.25
CA ASP A 184 -18.99 -7.28 -2.97
C ASP A 184 -18.20 -6.28 -3.82
N GLY A 185 -18.58 -6.20 -5.10
CA GLY A 185 -17.93 -5.35 -6.09
C GLY A 185 -17.99 -3.86 -5.75
N GLU A 186 -19.09 -3.39 -5.14
CA GLU A 186 -19.21 -2.00 -4.71
C GLU A 186 -18.18 -1.65 -3.64
N ARG A 187 -17.95 -2.53 -2.65
CA ARG A 187 -16.88 -2.32 -1.66
C ARG A 187 -15.51 -2.35 -2.33
N ALA A 188 -15.28 -3.24 -3.30
CA ALA A 188 -14.01 -3.28 -4.03
C ALA A 188 -13.73 -1.95 -4.74
N GLU A 189 -14.72 -1.36 -5.41
CA GLU A 189 -14.61 -0.04 -6.04
C GLU A 189 -14.37 1.08 -5.02
N ARG A 190 -15.08 1.06 -3.88
CA ARG A 190 -14.85 2.04 -2.79
C ARG A 190 -13.42 1.99 -2.28
N LEU A 191 -12.85 0.79 -2.08
CA LEU A 191 -11.46 0.61 -1.67
C LEU A 191 -10.47 1.16 -2.70
N GLN A 192 -10.66 0.81 -3.98
CA GLN A 192 -9.81 1.30 -5.06
C GLN A 192 -9.86 2.83 -5.17
N ARG A 193 -11.05 3.42 -5.06
CA ARG A 193 -11.25 4.88 -5.08
C ARG A 193 -10.55 5.53 -3.89
N ALA A 194 -10.69 4.97 -2.69
CA ALA A 194 -10.05 5.49 -1.48
C ALA A 194 -8.52 5.48 -1.58
N VAL A 195 -7.93 4.37 -2.05
CA VAL A 195 -6.48 4.26 -2.26
C VAL A 195 -5.99 5.21 -3.35
N ARG A 196 -6.73 5.34 -4.46
CA ARG A 196 -6.41 6.30 -5.52
C ARG A 196 -6.39 7.74 -4.98
N SER A 197 -7.42 8.14 -4.26
CA SER A 197 -7.50 9.47 -3.64
C SER A 197 -6.38 9.70 -2.61
N ALA A 198 -6.09 8.70 -1.77
CA ALA A 198 -5.03 8.79 -0.77
C ALA A 198 -3.63 8.83 -1.39
N GLY A 199 -3.41 8.18 -2.53
CA GLY A 199 -2.11 8.17 -3.23
C GLY A 199 -1.88 9.36 -4.15
N THR A 200 -2.94 10.05 -4.61
CA THR A 200 -2.82 11.16 -5.56
C THR A 200 -2.22 12.42 -4.92
N ARG A 201 -1.23 13.02 -5.57
CA ARG A 201 -0.53 14.24 -5.15
C ARG A 201 -0.47 15.25 -6.28
N ALA A 202 -0.07 16.48 -5.98
CA ALA A 202 0.11 17.55 -6.96
C ALA A 202 1.08 17.20 -8.10
N ALA A 203 2.13 16.42 -7.82
CA ALA A 203 3.18 16.07 -8.77
C ALA A 203 3.14 14.60 -9.26
N GLU A 204 2.28 13.76 -8.68
CA GLU A 204 2.14 12.34 -9.02
C GLU A 204 0.67 11.92 -8.94
N ALA A 205 0.17 11.25 -9.97
CA ALA A 205 -1.21 10.75 -10.00
C ALA A 205 -1.25 9.22 -10.02
N VAL A 206 -2.18 8.65 -9.25
CA VAL A 206 -2.42 7.20 -9.28
C VAL A 206 -3.28 6.87 -10.50
N ALA A 207 -2.66 6.22 -11.49
CA ALA A 207 -3.30 5.82 -12.73
C ALA A 207 -4.19 4.60 -12.55
N SER A 208 -3.75 3.60 -11.79
CA SER A 208 -4.51 2.39 -11.52
C SER A 208 -4.29 1.85 -10.10
N VAL A 209 -5.32 1.19 -9.57
CA VAL A 209 -5.28 0.48 -8.29
C VAL A 209 -5.79 -0.93 -8.53
N GLU A 210 -4.95 -1.93 -8.30
CA GLU A 210 -5.29 -3.35 -8.39
C GLU A 210 -5.46 -3.94 -6.98
N LEU A 211 -6.45 -4.82 -6.81
CA LEU A 211 -6.64 -5.57 -5.58
C LEU A 211 -6.20 -7.01 -5.81
N ALA A 212 -5.21 -7.47 -5.06
CA ALA A 212 -4.63 -8.80 -5.22
C ALA A 212 -4.52 -9.51 -3.87
N THR A 213 -4.54 -10.84 -3.90
CA THR A 213 -4.27 -11.65 -2.71
C THR A 213 -2.81 -11.52 -2.32
N ALA A 214 -2.54 -11.40 -1.02
CA ALA A 214 -1.20 -11.53 -0.48
C ALA A 214 -0.73 -12.98 -0.60
N LEU A 215 0.50 -13.18 -1.09
CA LEU A 215 1.08 -14.51 -1.25
C LEU A 215 1.52 -15.15 0.09
N ALA A 216 1.55 -14.35 1.17
CA ALA A 216 1.79 -14.79 2.53
C ALA A 216 0.84 -14.03 3.48
N PRO A 217 0.43 -14.62 4.64
CA PRO A 217 -0.44 -13.95 5.60
C PRO A 217 0.20 -12.64 6.07
N LEU A 218 -0.54 -11.53 6.00
CA LEU A 218 -0.01 -10.21 6.34
C LEU A 218 0.06 -9.95 7.85
N GLY A 219 -0.48 -10.88 8.65
CA GLY A 219 -0.53 -10.80 10.11
C GLY A 219 0.26 -11.90 10.80
N GLY A 220 1.32 -11.50 11.50
CA GLY A 220 1.84 -12.22 12.66
C GLY A 220 3.27 -12.70 12.51
N SER A 221 4.13 -12.19 13.40
CA SER A 221 5.26 -12.93 13.95
C SER A 221 4.75 -14.22 14.60
N THR A 222 4.39 -15.20 13.79
CA THR A 222 4.05 -16.54 14.21
C THR A 222 5.29 -17.41 14.03
N PRO A 223 5.47 -18.47 14.84
CA PRO A 223 6.49 -19.49 14.60
C PRO A 223 6.45 -20.10 13.18
N LEU A 224 5.37 -19.85 12.43
CA LEU A 224 5.23 -20.12 11.00
C LEU A 224 6.15 -19.28 10.11
N GLY A 225 6.37 -18.00 10.40
CA GLY A 225 7.27 -17.14 9.59
C GLY A 225 8.74 -17.57 9.70
N ALA A 226 9.14 -18.11 10.86
CA ALA A 226 10.43 -18.77 11.01
C ALA A 226 10.47 -20.09 10.22
N ALA A 227 9.42 -20.91 10.31
CA ALA A 227 9.33 -22.17 9.56
C ALA A 227 9.30 -21.97 8.03
N GLU A 228 8.68 -20.90 7.53
CA GLU A 228 8.67 -20.52 6.11
C GLU A 228 10.03 -20.01 5.63
N ALA A 229 10.71 -19.19 6.43
CA ALA A 229 12.08 -18.78 6.13
C ALA A 229 13.06 -19.98 6.10
N LEU A 230 12.83 -20.95 6.97
CA LEU A 230 13.57 -22.22 7.01
C LEU A 230 13.23 -23.11 5.82
N GLY A 231 11.95 -23.25 5.48
CA GLY A 231 11.46 -23.98 4.31
C GLY A 231 12.02 -23.40 3.00
N ALA A 232 12.03 -22.08 2.86
CA ALA A 232 12.64 -21.40 1.71
C ALA A 232 14.17 -21.57 1.65
N ARG A 233 14.84 -21.75 2.79
CA ARG A 233 16.28 -22.03 2.83
C ARG A 233 16.59 -23.46 2.42
N LEU A 234 15.83 -24.43 2.94
CA LEU A 234 15.97 -25.84 2.58
C LEU A 234 15.58 -26.09 1.12
N ALA A 235 14.51 -25.46 0.62
CA ALA A 235 14.10 -25.53 -0.78
C ALA A 235 15.24 -25.07 -1.71
N ARG A 236 15.85 -23.91 -1.44
CA ARG A 236 17.01 -23.43 -2.23
C ARG A 236 18.20 -24.38 -2.17
N ALA A 237 18.47 -24.99 -1.02
CA ALA A 237 19.58 -25.94 -0.87
C ALA A 237 19.33 -27.25 -1.63
N LEU A 238 18.08 -27.69 -1.75
CA LEU A 238 17.65 -28.86 -2.53
C LEU A 238 17.65 -28.55 -4.04
N GLU A 239 17.14 -27.38 -4.44
CA GLU A 239 17.15 -26.91 -5.83
C GLU A 239 18.58 -26.73 -6.36
N ALA A 240 19.49 -26.20 -5.54
CA ALA A 240 20.92 -26.09 -5.88
C ALA A 240 21.58 -27.46 -6.14
N ARG A 241 20.94 -28.56 -5.71
CA ARG A 241 21.38 -29.94 -5.95
C ARG A 241 20.56 -30.65 -7.04
N GLY A 242 19.74 -29.92 -7.79
CA GLY A 242 18.99 -30.46 -8.92
C GLY A 242 17.66 -31.11 -8.55
N ALA A 243 17.16 -30.94 -7.32
CA ALA A 243 15.83 -31.38 -6.95
C ALA A 243 14.77 -30.35 -7.35
N VAL A 244 13.58 -30.83 -7.76
CA VAL A 244 12.41 -29.97 -7.95
C VAL A 244 11.64 -29.92 -6.64
N VAL A 245 11.49 -28.73 -6.07
CA VAL A 245 10.82 -28.54 -4.77
C VAL A 245 9.52 -27.79 -4.95
N VAL A 246 8.44 -28.36 -4.44
CA VAL A 246 7.10 -27.74 -4.42
C VAL A 246 6.68 -27.55 -2.96
N PRO A 247 6.56 -26.31 -2.47
CA PRO A 247 6.05 -26.06 -1.13
C PRO A 247 4.54 -26.35 -1.08
N VAL A 248 4.14 -27.23 -0.18
CA VAL A 248 2.75 -27.59 0.09
C VAL A 248 2.38 -26.97 1.44
N SER A 249 1.65 -25.86 1.41
CA SER A 249 1.14 -25.25 2.64
C SER A 249 -0.10 -26.01 3.10
N ARG A 250 -0.13 -26.42 4.38
CA ARG A 250 -1.31 -27.05 4.98
C ARG A 250 -1.93 -26.07 5.98
N ASP A 251 -3.20 -25.72 5.74
CA ASP A 251 -3.98 -24.93 6.70
C ASP A 251 -4.00 -25.62 8.06
N GLY A 252 -3.68 -24.86 9.12
CA GLY A 252 -3.41 -25.32 10.48
C GLY A 252 -4.60 -25.91 11.27
N GLY A 253 -5.51 -26.64 10.61
CA GLY A 253 -6.69 -27.24 11.24
C GLY A 253 -6.50 -28.67 11.76
N GLY A 254 -5.30 -29.26 11.63
CA GLY A 254 -5.02 -30.63 12.08
C GLY A 254 -4.28 -30.72 13.42
N PRO A 255 -4.42 -31.82 14.18
CA PRO A 255 -3.83 -31.99 15.53
C PRO A 255 -2.30 -32.03 15.57
N GLY A 256 -1.61 -31.89 14.43
CA GLY A 256 -0.14 -31.87 14.32
C GLY A 256 0.50 -30.48 14.23
N GLY A 257 -0.26 -29.41 14.44
CA GLY A 257 0.26 -28.03 14.42
C GLY A 257 0.70 -27.53 13.03
N GLY A 258 0.77 -26.21 12.88
CA GLY A 258 1.22 -25.56 11.64
C GLY A 258 2.70 -25.87 11.36
N GLY A 259 2.99 -26.45 10.20
CA GLY A 259 4.33 -26.77 9.74
C GLY A 259 4.42 -26.64 8.23
N VAL A 260 5.62 -26.36 7.72
CA VAL A 260 5.87 -26.24 6.28
C VAL A 260 6.17 -27.63 5.73
N GLU A 261 5.48 -28.00 4.65
CA GLU A 261 5.68 -29.26 3.97
C GLU A 261 6.26 -29.00 2.58
N LEU A 262 7.30 -29.76 2.21
CA LEU A 262 7.93 -29.69 0.90
C LEU A 262 7.76 -31.03 0.20
N ALA A 263 7.18 -31.02 -1.00
CA ALA A 263 7.29 -32.12 -1.94
C ALA A 263 8.57 -31.95 -2.74
N VAL A 264 9.47 -32.92 -2.67
CA VAL A 264 10.79 -32.90 -3.29
C VAL A 264 10.84 -34.02 -4.30
N VAL A 265 11.10 -33.70 -5.57
CA VAL A 265 11.34 -34.69 -6.62
C VAL A 265 12.81 -34.68 -6.96
N ALA A 266 13.47 -35.81 -6.74
CA ALA A 266 14.87 -36.00 -7.10
C ALA A 266 15.06 -37.39 -7.69
N SER A 267 15.80 -37.47 -8.80
CA SER A 267 16.14 -38.75 -9.45
C SER A 267 14.95 -39.67 -9.76
N GLY A 268 13.76 -39.10 -10.01
CA GLY A 268 12.54 -39.84 -10.30
C GLY A 268 11.75 -40.31 -9.07
N GLU A 269 12.24 -40.05 -7.86
CA GLU A 269 11.56 -40.35 -6.60
C GLU A 269 10.88 -39.11 -6.01
N LEU A 270 9.71 -39.32 -5.40
CA LEU A 270 8.98 -38.30 -4.66
C LEU A 270 9.25 -38.47 -3.16
N LEU A 271 9.78 -37.42 -2.55
CA LEU A 271 10.06 -37.30 -1.12
C LEU A 271 9.16 -36.23 -0.49
N ARG A 272 8.64 -36.54 0.69
CA ARG A 272 7.84 -35.60 1.50
C ARG A 272 8.65 -35.15 2.71
N VAL A 273 8.96 -33.87 2.80
CA VAL A 273 9.74 -33.30 3.91
C VAL A 273 8.85 -32.38 4.75
N ARG A 274 8.71 -32.69 6.05
CA ARG A 274 7.91 -31.88 6.99
C ARG A 274 8.81 -31.15 7.96
N ILE A 275 8.68 -29.83 8.04
CA ILE A 275 9.42 -28.99 8.98
C ILE A 275 8.51 -28.66 10.17
N THR A 276 8.93 -29.06 11.37
CA THR A 276 8.16 -28.84 12.61
C THR A 276 8.93 -27.95 13.59
N ALA A 277 8.19 -27.10 14.33
CA ALA A 277 8.77 -26.15 15.29
C ALA A 277 9.14 -26.79 16.65
N SER A 278 8.72 -28.02 16.91
CA SER A 278 9.01 -28.78 18.15
C SER A 278 9.92 -29.97 17.83
N SER A 279 10.75 -30.39 18.79
CA SER A 279 11.60 -31.59 18.65
C SER A 279 10.79 -32.80 18.17
N PRO A 280 11.37 -33.71 17.36
CA PRO A 280 10.64 -34.83 16.78
C PRO A 280 10.17 -35.79 17.87
N GLY A 281 8.97 -35.55 18.39
CA GLY A 281 8.21 -36.54 19.14
C GLY A 281 7.75 -37.63 18.18
N ARG A 282 7.84 -38.90 18.59
CA ARG A 282 7.30 -40.05 17.85
C ARG A 282 5.82 -39.84 17.52
N GLU A 283 5.50 -39.28 16.35
CA GLU A 283 4.16 -39.35 15.79
C GLU A 283 3.95 -40.75 15.21
N ARG A 284 3.13 -41.55 15.90
CA ARG A 284 2.54 -42.77 15.35
C ARG A 284 1.64 -42.37 14.18
N GLY A 285 1.94 -42.89 13.00
CA GLY A 285 1.16 -42.62 11.80
C GLY A 285 -0.29 -43.05 11.97
N HIS A 286 -1.21 -42.25 11.41
CA HIS A 286 -2.41 -42.75 10.72
C HIS A 286 -3.14 -41.61 10.00
N GLY A 287 -3.59 -41.92 8.77
CA GLY A 287 -4.86 -41.43 8.23
C GLY A 287 -4.81 -40.30 7.19
N GLY A 288 -4.50 -40.65 5.93
CA GLY A 288 -4.94 -39.85 4.78
C GLY A 288 -3.98 -39.87 3.60
N TRP A 289 -4.44 -40.47 2.49
CA TRP A 289 -3.79 -40.73 1.19
C TRP A 289 -3.06 -42.09 1.12
N LYS A 290 -3.73 -43.07 0.50
CA LYS A 290 -3.09 -44.27 -0.06
C LYS A 290 -2.59 -43.90 -1.46
N SER A 291 -1.33 -43.52 -1.57
CA SER A 291 -0.53 -43.79 -2.78
C SER A 291 0.65 -44.63 -2.34
N GLU A 292 1.18 -45.44 -3.23
CA GLU A 292 2.41 -46.23 -3.06
C GLU A 292 3.47 -45.45 -2.27
N GLU A 293 4.19 -46.15 -1.39
CA GLU A 293 5.05 -45.67 -0.29
C GLU A 293 5.91 -44.43 -0.63
N ILE A 294 5.33 -43.22 -0.50
CA ILE A 294 6.10 -41.97 -0.57
C ILE A 294 6.91 -41.85 0.72
N ARG A 295 8.23 -41.81 0.60
CA ARG A 295 9.16 -41.64 1.73
C ARG A 295 8.92 -40.28 2.40
N ALA A 296 8.49 -40.30 3.66
CA ALA A 296 8.21 -39.11 4.45
C ALA A 296 9.27 -38.90 5.55
N ILE A 297 9.88 -37.72 5.59
CA ILE A 297 10.94 -37.36 6.54
C ILE A 297 10.51 -36.10 7.31
N THR A 298 10.68 -36.12 8.64
CA THR A 298 10.40 -34.96 9.49
C THR A 298 11.71 -34.35 9.96
N VAL A 299 11.85 -33.04 9.77
CA VAL A 299 13.04 -32.25 10.13
C VAL A 299 12.65 -31.20 11.16
N ALA A 300 13.45 -31.03 12.21
CA ALA A 300 13.20 -29.98 13.19
C ALA A 300 13.69 -28.62 12.65
N ALA A 301 12.96 -27.56 12.97
CA ALA A 301 13.29 -26.20 12.54
C ALA A 301 14.74 -25.77 12.87
N GLN A 302 15.28 -26.24 13.99
CA GLN A 302 16.65 -25.96 14.44
C GLN A 302 17.73 -26.57 13.53
N ASP A 303 17.40 -27.62 12.79
CA ASP A 303 18.36 -28.33 11.93
C ASP A 303 18.55 -27.57 10.61
N ALA A 304 17.57 -26.77 10.17
CA ALA A 304 17.68 -25.89 8.98
C ALA A 304 18.03 -24.43 9.32
N ALA A 305 18.41 -24.16 10.57
CA ALA A 305 18.56 -22.81 11.11
C ALA A 305 19.60 -21.94 10.37
N THR A 306 20.66 -22.55 9.83
CA THR A 306 21.72 -21.87 9.10
C THR A 306 21.84 -22.38 7.65
N PRO A 307 22.42 -21.60 6.72
CA PRO A 307 22.66 -22.03 5.34
C PRO A 307 23.50 -23.30 5.23
N GLU A 308 24.52 -23.45 6.08
CA GLU A 308 25.43 -24.58 6.10
C GLU A 308 24.68 -25.87 6.49
N ARG A 309 23.89 -25.82 7.57
CA ARG A 309 23.10 -26.98 8.01
C ARG A 309 21.96 -27.33 7.06
N ALA A 310 21.33 -26.35 6.43
CA ALA A 310 20.36 -26.60 5.36
C ALA A 310 21.01 -27.29 4.15
N GLY A 311 22.27 -26.94 3.86
CA GLY A 311 23.10 -27.62 2.87
C GLY A 311 23.42 -29.07 3.25
N GLU A 312 23.77 -29.35 4.50
CA GLU A 312 24.03 -30.72 4.99
C GLU A 312 22.76 -31.59 4.96
N LEU A 313 21.63 -31.05 5.44
CA LEU A 313 20.32 -31.70 5.38
C LEU A 313 19.90 -32.02 3.94
N ALA A 314 20.06 -31.09 3.01
CA ALA A 314 19.75 -31.33 1.60
C ALA A 314 20.63 -32.44 1.00
N ALA A 315 21.90 -32.56 1.43
CA ALA A 315 22.76 -33.66 1.01
C ALA A 315 22.29 -35.01 1.57
N LEU A 316 21.87 -35.04 2.85
CA LEU A 316 21.35 -36.26 3.50
C LEU A 316 20.03 -36.73 2.88
N LEU A 317 19.11 -35.80 2.64
CA LEU A 317 17.80 -36.06 2.04
C LEU A 317 17.91 -36.62 0.60
N LEU A 318 18.93 -36.21 -0.14
CA LEU A 318 19.18 -36.63 -1.52
C LEU A 318 20.20 -37.79 -1.64
N GLY A 319 20.94 -38.10 -0.56
CA GLY A 319 22.08 -39.02 -0.57
C GLY A 319 21.92 -40.32 0.24
N GLY A 320 20.78 -40.54 0.93
CA GLY A 320 20.44 -41.84 1.52
C GLY A 320 21.27 -42.28 2.75
N GLY A 321 21.80 -41.37 3.56
CA GLY A 321 22.51 -41.70 4.81
C GLY A 321 21.62 -41.59 6.06
N GLU A 322 21.68 -42.58 6.96
CA GLU A 322 21.04 -42.54 8.29
C GLU A 322 21.67 -41.47 9.20
N LEU A 323 20.85 -40.84 10.04
CA LEU A 323 21.30 -39.93 11.11
C LEU A 323 21.89 -40.77 12.26
N ALA A 324 23.17 -40.54 12.58
CA ALA A 324 23.82 -41.02 13.80
C ALA A 324 23.72 -39.97 14.92
#